data_AF-A0A9P6ES88-F1
#
_entry.id   AF-A0A9P6ES88-F1
#
_cell.length_a   1.000
_cell.length_b   1.000
_cell.length_c   1.000
_cell.angle_alpha   90.00
_cell.angle_beta   90.00
_cell.angle_gamma   90.00
#
_symmetry.space_group_name_H-M   'P 1'
#
loop_
_entity.id
_entity.type
_entity.pdbx_description
1 polymer ?
#
loop_
_entity_poly.entity_id
_entity_poly.type
_entity_poly.pdbx_seq_one_letter_code
_entity_poly.pdbx_strand_id
1 'polypeptide(L)'
;MFDTTKAKLVWVHPYYPSYYFLPEALEEMVSWYTKEESSDDRTTTLTIWLGDDPKAKSAVIVHQSGPLKGLTTIKFEAMDAWFEEDEQIFIHPRDPYKRVDIVQSSREVRVEIGGVEVAKSKSPRLLFETGLPMRAYLPKTDCRLDLWQESNHTTGCPYKGEAKYYNVVLASGGVFENIAWWYPNTTAECVPIKGFVAFFDEKIDVWIDGVKQDRPVSKYS
;
A
#
# COMPACT_ATOMS: atom_id res chain seq x y z
N MET A 1 14.85 -20.73 -0.62
CA MET A 1 14.61 -19.80 0.50
C MET A 1 15.91 -19.06 0.73
N PHE A 2 15.86 -17.74 0.81
CA PHE A 2 17.00 -16.88 1.08
C PHE A 2 16.72 -16.11 2.37
N ASP A 3 17.71 -16.01 3.25
CA ASP A 3 17.57 -15.36 4.56
C ASP A 3 18.83 -14.53 4.87
N THR A 4 18.64 -13.36 5.48
CA THR A 4 19.74 -12.48 5.89
C THR A 4 19.31 -11.47 6.95
N THR A 5 20.23 -11.17 7.87
CA THR A 5 20.11 -10.08 8.85
C THR A 5 20.84 -8.81 8.42
N LYS A 6 21.42 -8.78 7.21
CA LYS A 6 22.28 -7.69 6.71
C LYS A 6 21.65 -6.86 5.59
N ALA A 7 20.34 -6.95 5.40
CA ALA A 7 19.62 -6.13 4.43
C ALA A 7 19.72 -4.64 4.79
N LYS A 8 19.79 -3.79 3.76
CA LYS A 8 19.75 -2.33 3.86
C LYS A 8 18.44 -1.83 3.29
N LEU A 9 17.81 -0.88 3.99
CA LEU A 9 16.68 -0.11 3.47
C LEU A 9 17.23 1.11 2.73
N VAL A 10 16.84 1.26 1.46
CA VAL A 10 17.28 2.37 0.61
C VAL A 10 16.06 3.06 0.00
N TRP A 11 15.96 4.38 0.17
CA TRP A 11 14.89 5.20 -0.39
C TRP A 11 15.27 5.73 -1.77
N VAL A 12 15.11 4.87 -2.79
CA VAL A 12 15.16 5.29 -4.20
C VAL A 12 13.82 5.85 -4.69
N HIS A 13 12.74 5.62 -3.92
CA HIS A 13 11.43 6.21 -4.10
C HIS A 13 11.06 7.06 -2.86
N PRO A 14 10.30 8.15 -3.02
CA PRO A 14 10.02 9.08 -1.92
C PRO A 14 9.01 8.56 -0.89
N TYR A 15 8.34 7.43 -1.13
CA TYR A 15 7.21 6.96 -0.32
C TYR A 15 7.46 5.67 0.47
N TYR A 16 8.46 4.88 0.08
CA TYR A 16 8.81 3.62 0.72
C TYR A 16 10.24 3.20 0.37
N PRO A 17 10.92 2.43 1.25
CA PRO A 17 12.23 1.90 0.98
C PRO A 17 12.18 0.66 0.08
N SER A 18 13.34 0.29 -0.47
CA SER A 18 13.59 -1.00 -1.12
C SER A 18 14.71 -1.73 -0.40
N TYR A 19 14.71 -3.06 -0.43
CA TYR A 19 15.82 -3.85 0.10
C TYR A 19 17.01 -3.89 -0.86
N TYR A 20 18.17 -3.66 -0.28
CA TYR A 20 19.46 -3.84 -0.91
C TYR A 20 20.33 -4.74 -0.04
N PHE A 21 21.11 -5.58 -0.68
CA PHE A 21 21.90 -6.62 -0.03
C PHE A 21 23.36 -6.43 -0.39
N LEU A 22 24.24 -6.75 0.56
CA LEU A 22 25.66 -6.88 0.28
C LEU A 22 25.91 -8.18 -0.50
N PRO A 23 26.94 -8.27 -1.36
CA PRO A 23 27.17 -9.45 -2.19
C PRO A 23 27.36 -10.72 -1.36
N GLU A 24 28.08 -10.62 -0.24
CA GLU A 24 28.30 -11.74 0.68
C GLU A 24 27.01 -12.22 1.37
N ALA A 25 25.99 -11.35 1.46
CA ALA A 25 24.71 -11.76 2.01
C ALA A 25 23.97 -12.66 1.02
N LEU A 26 24.23 -12.54 -0.28
CA LEU A 26 23.51 -13.25 -1.35
C LEU A 26 24.33 -14.35 -2.00
N GLU A 27 25.57 -14.58 -1.56
CA GLU A 27 26.55 -15.41 -2.27
C GLU A 27 26.03 -16.83 -2.55
N GLU A 28 25.35 -17.44 -1.58
CA GLU A 28 24.69 -18.74 -1.73
C GLU A 28 23.50 -18.69 -2.70
N MET A 29 22.63 -17.68 -2.62
CA MET A 29 21.42 -17.63 -3.47
C MET A 29 21.75 -17.25 -4.92
N VAL A 30 22.59 -16.23 -5.12
CA VAL A 30 22.94 -15.70 -6.44
C VAL A 30 23.75 -16.74 -7.22
N SER A 31 24.68 -17.45 -6.58
CA SER A 31 25.55 -18.39 -7.31
C SER A 31 24.82 -19.63 -7.84
N TRP A 32 23.82 -20.16 -7.13
CA TRP A 32 23.15 -21.40 -7.54
C TRP A 32 21.91 -21.19 -8.40
N TYR A 33 21.17 -20.11 -8.18
CA TYR A 33 19.85 -19.91 -8.80
C TYR A 33 19.82 -18.79 -9.82
N THR A 34 20.91 -18.07 -10.07
CA THR A 34 20.88 -16.97 -11.03
C THR A 34 21.83 -17.19 -12.20
N LYS A 35 21.46 -16.63 -13.35
CA LYS A 35 22.34 -16.55 -14.53
C LYS A 35 22.32 -15.12 -15.05
N GLU A 36 23.50 -14.65 -15.46
CA GLU A 36 23.63 -13.34 -16.08
C GLU A 36 22.80 -13.25 -17.35
N GLU A 37 22.03 -12.17 -17.45
CA GLU A 37 21.23 -11.82 -18.61
C GLU A 37 21.91 -10.70 -19.40
N SER A 38 22.43 -9.69 -18.69
CA SER A 38 23.16 -8.57 -19.28
C SER A 38 24.07 -7.90 -18.25
N SER A 39 25.09 -7.21 -18.74
CA SER A 39 26.03 -6.45 -17.90
C SER A 39 26.50 -5.22 -18.67
N ASP A 40 26.51 -4.06 -18.00
CA ASP A 40 27.07 -2.80 -18.49
C ASP A 40 27.96 -2.13 -17.42
N ASP A 41 28.34 -0.87 -17.61
CA ASP A 41 29.21 -0.12 -16.68
C ASP A 41 28.50 0.30 -15.37
N ARG A 42 27.18 0.13 -15.29
CA ARG A 42 26.35 0.52 -14.15
C ARG A 42 25.79 -0.66 -13.40
N THR A 43 25.37 -1.70 -14.10
CA THR A 43 24.60 -2.80 -13.53
C THR A 43 24.88 -4.12 -14.22
N THR A 44 24.83 -5.21 -13.45
CA THR A 44 24.64 -6.57 -13.98
C THR A 44 23.24 -7.04 -13.63
N THR A 45 22.49 -7.49 -14.62
CA THR A 45 21.13 -7.99 -14.47
C THR A 45 21.12 -9.51 -14.59
N LEU A 46 20.47 -10.18 -13.64
CA LEU A 46 20.41 -11.64 -13.57
C LEU A 46 18.96 -12.13 -13.60
N THR A 47 18.75 -13.28 -14.25
CA THR A 47 17.51 -14.06 -14.18
C THR A 47 17.60 -15.07 -13.04
N ILE A 48 16.52 -15.26 -12.28
CA ILE A 48 16.36 -16.38 -11.33
C ILE A 48 15.80 -17.60 -12.07
N TRP A 49 16.46 -18.75 -11.91
CA TRP A 49 16.16 -20.03 -12.52
C TRP A 49 15.81 -21.08 -11.47
N LEU A 50 14.86 -21.96 -11.79
CA LEU A 50 14.62 -23.21 -11.06
C LEU A 50 14.86 -24.39 -12.00
N GLY A 51 16.04 -25.01 -11.87
CA GLY A 51 16.52 -25.97 -12.87
C GLY A 51 16.68 -25.29 -14.23
N ASP A 52 15.94 -25.77 -15.23
CA ASP A 52 15.95 -25.23 -16.59
C ASP A 52 14.84 -24.21 -16.86
N ASP A 53 14.05 -23.83 -15.84
CA ASP A 53 12.94 -22.89 -15.99
C ASP A 53 13.34 -21.46 -15.53
N PRO A 54 13.36 -20.45 -16.41
CA PRO A 54 13.66 -19.07 -16.06
C PRO A 54 12.46 -18.40 -15.37
N LYS A 55 12.31 -18.66 -14.06
CA LYS A 55 11.18 -18.17 -13.26
C LYS A 55 11.02 -16.66 -13.22
N ALA A 56 12.11 -15.92 -13.05
CA ALA A 56 12.03 -14.46 -12.94
C ALA A 56 13.19 -13.80 -13.70
N LYS A 57 12.89 -13.31 -14.90
CA LYS A 57 13.85 -12.57 -15.74
C LYS A 57 14.09 -11.17 -15.20
N SER A 58 15.31 -10.68 -15.41
CA SER A 58 15.75 -9.36 -14.95
C SER A 58 15.38 -9.06 -13.48
N ALA A 59 15.45 -10.07 -12.62
CA ALA A 59 14.94 -10.03 -11.25
C ALA A 59 15.96 -9.49 -10.24
N VAL A 60 17.24 -9.80 -10.46
CA VAL A 60 18.34 -9.41 -9.58
C VAL A 60 19.22 -8.41 -10.31
N ILE A 61 19.56 -7.30 -9.65
CA ILE A 61 20.39 -6.23 -10.21
C ILE A 61 21.56 -6.00 -9.26
N VAL A 62 22.78 -6.28 -9.73
CA VAL A 62 24.03 -5.96 -9.04
C VAL A 62 24.51 -4.60 -9.52
N HIS A 63 24.65 -3.64 -8.60
CA HIS A 63 25.07 -2.29 -8.93
C HIS A 63 26.60 -2.19 -8.96
N GLN A 64 27.17 -1.79 -10.09
CA GLN A 64 28.63 -1.73 -10.32
C GLN A 64 29.22 -0.32 -10.11
N SER A 65 28.39 0.72 -10.17
CA SER A 65 28.83 2.11 -10.03
C SER A 65 27.82 2.98 -9.28
N GLY A 66 28.20 4.23 -9.00
CA GLY A 66 27.38 5.19 -8.27
C GLY A 66 27.21 4.91 -6.77
N PRO A 67 26.25 5.58 -6.10
CA PRO A 67 26.03 5.48 -4.66
C PRO A 67 25.64 4.09 -4.16
N LEU A 68 25.12 3.24 -5.05
CA LEU A 68 24.68 1.88 -4.75
C LEU A 68 25.73 0.82 -5.09
N LYS A 69 26.93 1.23 -5.54
CA LYS A 69 28.00 0.32 -5.94
C LYS A 69 28.25 -0.75 -4.89
N GLY A 70 28.29 -2.00 -5.36
CA GLY A 70 28.49 -3.18 -4.54
C GLY A 70 27.22 -3.68 -3.86
N LEU A 71 26.08 -3.00 -3.96
CA LEU A 71 24.82 -3.52 -3.48
C LEU A 71 24.08 -4.27 -4.59
N THR A 72 23.30 -5.26 -4.18
CA THR A 72 22.39 -6.00 -5.04
C THR A 72 20.97 -5.74 -4.62
N THR A 73 20.07 -5.52 -5.58
CA THR A 73 18.63 -5.46 -5.31
C THR A 73 17.92 -6.60 -6.02
N ILE A 74 16.81 -7.04 -5.43
CA ILE A 74 15.91 -8.03 -6.02
C ILE A 74 14.57 -7.32 -6.18
N LYS A 75 14.01 -7.35 -7.38
CA LYS A 75 12.66 -6.81 -7.64
C LYS A 75 11.67 -7.49 -6.70
N PHE A 76 10.88 -6.69 -5.99
CA PHE A 76 10.00 -7.22 -4.96
C PHE A 76 8.98 -8.21 -5.55
N GLU A 77 8.42 -7.87 -6.71
CA GLU A 77 7.47 -8.67 -7.48
C GLU A 77 8.06 -9.94 -8.12
N ALA A 78 9.40 -10.07 -8.15
CA ALA A 78 10.04 -11.26 -8.72
C ALA A 78 10.04 -12.45 -7.75
N MET A 79 9.71 -12.22 -6.47
CA MET A 79 9.67 -13.26 -5.44
C MET A 79 8.22 -13.61 -5.12
N ASP A 80 7.97 -14.91 -4.90
CA ASP A 80 6.64 -15.39 -4.51
C ASP A 80 6.22 -14.90 -3.10
N ALA A 81 7.20 -14.65 -2.22
CA ALA A 81 6.97 -14.13 -0.88
C ALA A 81 8.22 -13.44 -0.31
N TRP A 82 7.96 -12.47 0.57
CA TRP A 82 8.95 -11.76 1.38
C TRP A 82 8.54 -11.83 2.85
N PHE A 83 9.50 -11.93 3.74
CA PHE A 83 9.27 -11.99 5.18
C PHE A 83 10.18 -10.99 5.88
N GLU A 84 9.61 -10.25 6.85
CA GLU A 84 10.37 -9.52 7.86
C GLU A 84 10.24 -10.32 9.16
N GLU A 85 11.37 -10.88 9.64
CA GLU A 85 11.33 -11.99 10.59
C GLU A 85 10.43 -13.12 10.04
N ASP A 86 9.47 -13.60 10.82
CA ASP A 86 8.49 -14.62 10.39
C ASP A 86 7.20 -14.03 9.79
N GLU A 87 7.09 -12.70 9.70
CA GLU A 87 5.88 -12.03 9.21
C GLU A 87 5.97 -11.77 7.72
N GLN A 88 5.04 -12.35 6.95
CA GLN A 88 4.98 -12.11 5.52
C GLN A 88 4.64 -10.64 5.23
N ILE A 89 5.41 -10.03 4.33
CA ILE A 89 5.14 -8.70 3.78
C ILE A 89 4.84 -8.80 2.28
N PHE A 90 4.13 -7.80 1.76
CA PHE A 90 3.63 -7.78 0.39
C PHE A 90 3.62 -6.34 -0.16
N ILE A 91 3.55 -6.20 -1.48
CA ILE A 91 3.65 -4.94 -2.25
C ILE A 91 5.04 -4.29 -2.23
N HIS A 92 5.56 -3.94 -1.05
CA HIS A 92 6.89 -3.34 -0.88
C HIS A 92 7.35 -3.42 0.59
N PRO A 93 8.66 -3.23 0.88
CA PRO A 93 9.18 -3.18 2.25
C PRO A 93 8.49 -2.13 3.12
N ARG A 94 8.32 -2.41 4.41
CA ARG A 94 7.77 -1.43 5.35
C ARG A 94 8.83 -0.36 5.67
N ASP A 95 8.36 0.87 5.81
CA ASP A 95 9.17 2.02 6.21
C ASP A 95 9.17 2.08 7.74
N PRO A 96 10.33 1.94 8.41
CA PRO A 96 10.42 1.95 9.86
C PRO A 96 10.02 3.30 10.49
N TYR A 97 9.93 4.37 9.68
CA TYR A 97 9.49 5.70 10.10
C TYR A 97 8.01 5.96 9.79
N LYS A 98 7.33 5.03 9.11
CA LYS A 98 5.90 5.13 8.88
C LYS A 98 5.14 4.62 10.10
N ARG A 99 4.22 5.44 10.58
CA ARG A 99 3.30 5.11 11.67
C ARG A 99 1.87 5.22 11.15
N VAL A 100 1.04 4.27 11.58
CA VAL A 100 -0.41 4.35 11.50
C VAL A 100 -0.96 4.43 12.91
N ASP A 101 -1.77 5.44 13.19
CA ASP A 101 -2.47 5.60 14.45
C ASP A 101 -3.97 5.67 14.19
N ILE A 102 -4.76 4.98 15.02
CA ILE A 102 -6.19 4.86 14.83
C ILE A 102 -6.90 5.15 16.15
N VAL A 103 -7.65 6.24 16.16
CA VAL A 103 -8.35 6.71 17.36
C VAL A 103 -9.86 6.62 17.15
N GLN A 104 -10.55 5.98 18.08
CA GLN A 104 -12.01 6.06 18.13
C GLN A 104 -12.45 7.47 18.49
N SER A 105 -13.43 8.00 17.78
CA SER A 105 -14.01 9.32 18.07
C SER A 105 -15.53 9.23 18.20
N SER A 106 -16.09 10.21 18.91
CA SER A 106 -17.53 10.46 19.01
C SER A 106 -17.99 11.66 18.17
N ARG A 107 -17.07 12.28 17.42
CA ARG A 107 -17.37 13.39 16.52
C ARG A 107 -18.31 12.92 15.42
N GLU A 108 -19.23 13.78 15.01
CA GLU A 108 -20.12 13.48 13.89
C GLU A 108 -19.37 13.72 12.58
N VAL A 109 -19.17 12.66 11.79
CA VAL A 109 -18.62 12.76 10.44
C VAL A 109 -19.73 12.52 9.44
N ARG A 110 -19.92 13.47 8.52
CA ARG A 110 -20.86 13.36 7.41
C ARG A 110 -20.10 13.47 6.09
N VAL A 111 -20.46 12.64 5.13
CA VAL A 111 -19.88 12.58 3.80
C VAL A 111 -20.96 12.86 2.77
N GLU A 112 -20.72 13.83 1.88
CA GLU A 112 -21.60 14.10 0.75
C GLU A 112 -20.85 13.99 -0.59
N ILE A 113 -21.53 13.39 -1.56
CA ILE A 113 -21.05 13.21 -2.92
C ILE A 113 -22.08 13.83 -3.85
N GLY A 114 -21.67 14.81 -4.67
CA GLY A 114 -22.59 15.53 -5.56
C GLY A 114 -23.77 16.19 -4.83
N GLY A 115 -23.58 16.62 -3.57
CA GLY A 115 -24.63 17.20 -2.72
C GLY A 115 -25.59 16.21 -2.08
N VAL A 116 -25.34 14.90 -2.21
CA VAL A 116 -26.13 13.83 -1.59
C VAL A 116 -25.35 13.27 -0.40
N GLU A 117 -25.98 13.20 0.78
CA GLU A 117 -25.40 12.52 1.95
C GLU A 117 -25.32 11.02 1.70
N VAL A 118 -24.10 10.48 1.67
CA VAL A 118 -23.83 9.06 1.41
C VAL A 118 -23.40 8.29 2.65
N ALA A 119 -22.96 9.00 3.70
CA ALA A 119 -22.66 8.41 4.99
C ALA A 119 -22.72 9.46 6.10
N LYS A 120 -23.13 9.04 7.30
CA LYS A 120 -23.17 9.88 8.49
C LYS A 120 -23.00 9.03 9.74
N SER A 121 -21.92 9.27 10.49
CA SER A 121 -21.56 8.47 11.67
C SER A 121 -21.22 9.34 12.88
N LYS A 122 -21.52 8.84 14.08
CA LYS A 122 -21.04 9.36 15.37
C LYS A 122 -20.06 8.42 16.08
N SER A 123 -19.57 7.40 15.38
CA SER A 123 -18.60 6.43 15.92
C SER A 123 -17.43 6.13 14.96
N PRO A 124 -16.84 7.15 14.28
CA PRO A 124 -15.78 6.91 13.33
C PRO A 124 -14.48 6.41 14.01
N ARG A 125 -13.62 5.83 13.20
CA ARG A 125 -12.20 5.63 13.49
C ARG A 125 -11.41 6.66 12.69
N LEU A 126 -10.72 7.56 13.38
CA LEU A 126 -9.86 8.56 12.74
C LEU A 126 -8.47 7.94 12.59
N LEU A 127 -8.05 7.74 11.34
CA LEU A 127 -6.76 7.18 11.00
C LEU A 127 -5.78 8.31 10.63
N PHE A 128 -4.63 8.31 11.29
CA PHE A 128 -3.50 9.18 11.02
C PHE A 128 -2.36 8.34 10.48
N GLU A 129 -1.80 8.74 9.34
CA GLU A 129 -0.69 8.04 8.70
C GLU A 129 0.41 9.03 8.32
N THR A 130 1.67 8.67 8.59
CA THR A 130 2.83 9.52 8.27
C THR A 130 2.76 10.01 6.82
N GLY A 131 2.73 11.34 6.66
CA GLY A 131 2.76 12.02 5.36
C GLY A 131 1.43 12.03 4.59
N LEU A 132 0.32 11.56 5.18
CA LEU A 132 -1.01 11.58 4.54
C LEU A 132 -2.03 12.39 5.37
N PRO A 133 -3.08 12.95 4.72
CA PRO A 133 -4.22 13.51 5.42
C PRO A 133 -4.88 12.50 6.35
N MET A 134 -5.47 12.98 7.45
CA MET A 134 -6.30 12.16 8.32
C MET A 134 -7.50 11.61 7.53
N ARG A 135 -7.84 10.33 7.75
CA ARG A 135 -9.01 9.68 7.15
C ARG A 135 -10.00 9.23 8.19
N ALA A 136 -11.26 9.58 8.00
CA ALA A 136 -12.35 8.99 8.77
C ALA A 136 -12.78 7.66 8.15
N TYR A 137 -12.64 6.59 8.93
CA TYR A 137 -13.22 5.29 8.64
C TYR A 137 -14.54 5.18 9.38
N LEU A 138 -15.63 4.97 8.64
CA LEU A 138 -16.99 4.90 9.16
C LEU A 138 -17.48 3.45 9.21
N PRO A 139 -18.29 3.05 10.20
CA PRO A 139 -18.98 1.77 10.17
C PRO A 139 -19.82 1.67 8.89
N LYS A 140 -19.80 0.52 8.20
CA LYS A 140 -20.62 0.30 7.00
C LYS A 140 -22.12 0.50 7.23
N THR A 141 -22.59 0.25 8.45
CA THR A 141 -23.99 0.45 8.86
C THR A 141 -24.42 1.91 8.85
N ASP A 142 -23.46 2.84 8.88
CA ASP A 142 -23.68 4.28 8.89
C ASP A 142 -23.62 4.87 7.46
N CYS A 143 -23.55 4.00 6.45
CA CYS A 143 -23.44 4.35 5.04
C CYS A 143 -24.74 4.02 4.28
N ARG A 144 -25.06 4.84 3.28
CA ARG A 144 -26.15 4.62 2.31
C ARG A 144 -25.73 3.59 1.26
N LEU A 145 -25.58 2.34 1.68
CA LEU A 145 -25.15 1.23 0.82
C LEU A 145 -26.11 0.97 -0.36
N ASP A 146 -27.35 1.47 -0.29
CA ASP A 146 -28.32 1.47 -1.38
C ASP A 146 -27.87 2.28 -2.61
N LEU A 147 -26.91 3.20 -2.43
CA LEU A 147 -26.31 3.99 -3.50
C LEU A 147 -25.03 3.38 -4.06
N TRP A 148 -24.58 2.23 -3.54
CA TRP A 148 -23.24 1.72 -3.77
C TRP A 148 -23.24 0.51 -4.70
N GLN A 149 -22.20 0.41 -5.52
CA GLN A 149 -21.95 -0.72 -6.40
C GLN A 149 -20.54 -1.25 -6.14
N GLU A 150 -20.39 -2.56 -5.99
CA GLU A 150 -19.07 -3.18 -5.85
C GLU A 150 -18.20 -2.94 -7.08
N SER A 151 -16.93 -2.63 -6.86
CA SER A 151 -15.92 -2.53 -7.89
C SER A 151 -15.00 -3.74 -7.85
N ASN A 152 -14.57 -4.19 -9.03
CA ASN A 152 -13.51 -5.20 -9.15
C ASN A 152 -12.11 -4.63 -8.86
N HIS A 153 -12.01 -3.31 -8.64
CA HIS A 153 -10.75 -2.66 -8.30
C HIS A 153 -10.28 -3.07 -6.89
N THR A 154 -9.00 -3.37 -6.79
CA THR A 154 -8.35 -3.73 -5.53
C THR A 154 -6.96 -3.10 -5.49
N THR A 155 -6.49 -2.76 -4.28
CA THR A 155 -5.12 -2.28 -4.07
C THR A 155 -4.55 -2.92 -2.82
N GLY A 156 -3.23 -3.08 -2.77
CA GLY A 156 -2.55 -3.58 -1.59
C GLY A 156 -1.84 -2.47 -0.83
N CYS A 157 -1.82 -2.56 0.50
CA CYS A 157 -1.02 -1.72 1.38
C CYS A 157 -0.28 -2.60 2.40
N PRO A 158 1.06 -2.54 2.49
CA PRO A 158 1.83 -3.39 3.42
C PRO A 158 1.51 -3.13 4.90
N TYR A 159 0.91 -1.96 5.19
CA TYR A 159 0.53 -1.55 6.53
C TYR A 159 -0.92 -1.87 6.87
N LYS A 160 -1.82 -1.99 5.89
CA LYS A 160 -3.28 -2.05 6.15
C LYS A 160 -3.94 -3.33 5.64
N GLY A 161 -3.35 -4.01 4.66
CA GLY A 161 -3.99 -5.15 3.99
C GLY A 161 -4.39 -4.84 2.55
N GLU A 162 -5.27 -5.67 2.00
CA GLU A 162 -5.88 -5.49 0.69
C GLU A 162 -7.16 -4.64 0.81
N ALA A 163 -7.22 -3.54 0.07
CA ALA A 163 -8.39 -2.70 -0.04
C ALA A 163 -9.31 -3.17 -1.16
N LYS A 164 -10.61 -3.16 -0.88
CA LYS A 164 -11.70 -3.31 -1.86
C LYS A 164 -12.42 -1.99 -2.02
N TYR A 165 -13.02 -1.76 -3.19
CA TYR A 165 -13.61 -0.47 -3.56
C TYR A 165 -15.10 -0.58 -3.89
N TYR A 166 -15.82 0.51 -3.66
CA TYR A 166 -17.18 0.73 -4.12
C TYR A 166 -17.22 1.97 -5.03
N ASN A 167 -18.03 1.87 -6.07
CA ASN A 167 -18.54 3.01 -6.81
C ASN A 167 -19.77 3.56 -6.06
N VAL A 168 -20.00 4.86 -6.14
CA VAL A 168 -21.25 5.48 -5.68
C VAL A 168 -22.04 5.99 -6.87
N VAL A 169 -23.28 5.54 -7.00
CA VAL A 169 -24.20 5.87 -8.09
C VAL A 169 -25.34 6.71 -7.52
N LEU A 170 -25.39 7.98 -7.92
CA LEU A 170 -26.43 8.90 -7.49
C LEU A 170 -27.69 8.73 -8.35
N ALA A 171 -28.86 8.97 -7.76
CA ALA A 171 -30.14 8.95 -8.49
C ALA A 171 -30.20 9.98 -9.63
N SER A 172 -29.37 11.03 -9.59
CA SER A 172 -29.17 12.00 -10.67
C SER A 172 -28.44 11.42 -11.89
N GLY A 173 -27.91 10.20 -11.80
CA GLY A 173 -27.12 9.54 -12.85
C GLY A 173 -25.60 9.73 -12.71
N GLY A 174 -25.12 10.49 -11.72
CA GLY A 174 -23.69 10.65 -11.46
C GLY A 174 -23.06 9.38 -10.89
N VAL A 175 -21.96 8.90 -11.50
CA VAL A 175 -21.20 7.75 -11.02
C VAL A 175 -19.83 8.22 -10.54
N PHE A 176 -19.49 7.88 -9.30
CA PHE A 176 -18.22 8.17 -8.65
C PHE A 176 -17.46 6.86 -8.47
N GLU A 177 -16.59 6.56 -9.42
CA GLU A 177 -15.86 5.29 -9.46
C GLU A 177 -14.81 5.19 -8.36
N ASN A 178 -14.76 4.02 -7.72
CA ASN A 178 -13.78 3.67 -6.68
C ASN A 178 -13.66 4.73 -5.57
N ILE A 179 -14.73 5.47 -5.29
CA ILE A 179 -14.67 6.64 -4.41
C ILE A 179 -14.59 6.27 -2.93
N ALA A 180 -15.11 5.09 -2.59
CA ALA A 180 -15.10 4.53 -1.25
C ALA A 180 -14.27 3.25 -1.23
N TRP A 181 -13.46 3.05 -0.19
CA TRP A 181 -12.70 1.82 -0.01
C TRP A 181 -12.81 1.29 1.42
N TRP A 182 -12.54 0.00 1.58
CA TRP A 182 -12.53 -0.68 2.86
C TRP A 182 -11.56 -1.85 2.85
N TYR A 183 -11.19 -2.31 4.04
CA TYR A 183 -10.32 -3.47 4.23
C TYR A 183 -11.13 -4.64 4.79
N PRO A 184 -11.44 -5.69 4.00
CA PRO A 184 -12.09 -6.90 4.50
C PRO A 184 -11.24 -7.62 5.53
N ASN A 185 -9.92 -7.64 5.29
CA ASN A 185 -8.91 -8.15 6.18
C ASN A 185 -7.83 -7.08 6.34
N THR A 186 -7.35 -6.92 7.57
CA THR A 186 -6.31 -5.96 7.91
C THR A 186 -5.10 -6.66 8.47
N THR A 187 -3.97 -5.96 8.47
CA THR A 187 -2.85 -6.28 9.36
C THR A 187 -3.29 -6.16 10.83
N ALA A 188 -2.48 -6.69 11.74
CA ALA A 188 -2.73 -6.62 13.19
C ALA A 188 -2.85 -5.16 13.67
N GLU A 189 -1.97 -4.27 13.19
CA GLU A 189 -1.96 -2.85 13.58
C GLU A 189 -3.22 -2.08 13.14
N CYS A 190 -3.87 -2.54 12.07
CA CYS A 190 -5.03 -1.87 11.49
C CYS A 190 -6.38 -2.57 11.78
N VAL A 191 -6.42 -3.54 12.70
CA VAL A 191 -7.66 -4.22 13.13
C VAL A 191 -8.81 -3.26 13.45
N PRO A 192 -8.60 -2.10 14.11
CA PRO A 192 -9.71 -1.20 14.45
C PRO A 192 -10.51 -0.66 13.25
N ILE A 193 -9.95 -0.66 12.03
CA ILE A 193 -10.66 -0.24 10.80
C ILE A 193 -11.13 -1.42 9.94
N LYS A 194 -10.97 -2.67 10.39
CA LYS A 194 -11.44 -3.84 9.64
C LYS A 194 -12.93 -3.75 9.39
N GLY A 195 -13.34 -3.81 8.12
CA GLY A 195 -14.75 -3.69 7.74
C GLY A 195 -15.29 -2.25 7.67
N PHE A 196 -14.53 -1.24 8.11
CA PHE A 196 -14.95 0.17 8.03
C PHE A 196 -14.64 0.75 6.64
N VAL A 197 -15.36 1.79 6.25
CA VAL A 197 -15.24 2.45 4.95
C VAL A 197 -14.66 3.85 5.09
N ALA A 198 -13.70 4.18 4.25
CA ALA A 198 -13.21 5.53 4.06
C ALA A 198 -13.45 6.00 2.63
N PHE A 199 -13.28 7.29 2.39
CA PHE A 199 -13.54 7.92 1.11
C PHE A 199 -12.37 8.82 0.69
N PHE A 200 -12.26 9.11 -0.61
CA PHE A 200 -11.26 10.06 -1.09
C PHE A 200 -11.76 11.48 -0.85
N ASP A 201 -11.48 12.02 0.33
CA ASP A 201 -11.88 13.38 0.74
C ASP A 201 -11.43 14.46 -0.26
N GLU A 202 -10.37 14.20 -1.05
CA GLU A 202 -9.92 15.04 -2.16
C GLU A 202 -11.00 15.33 -3.20
N LYS A 203 -11.98 14.43 -3.33
CA LYS A 203 -12.94 14.40 -4.45
C LYS A 203 -14.37 14.65 -4.00
N ILE A 204 -14.61 14.77 -2.70
CA ILE A 204 -15.95 14.85 -2.10
C ILE A 204 -15.97 15.90 -1.01
N ASP A 205 -17.14 16.11 -0.42
CA ASP A 205 -17.27 17.01 0.71
C ASP A 205 -17.40 16.22 2.01
N VAL A 206 -16.68 16.66 3.05
CA VAL A 206 -16.69 16.06 4.38
C VAL A 206 -17.02 17.14 5.41
N TRP A 207 -17.88 16.81 6.36
CA TRP A 207 -18.20 17.67 7.50
C TRP A 207 -17.84 16.94 8.78
N ILE A 208 -17.25 17.68 9.72
CA ILE A 208 -16.98 17.18 11.06
C ILE A 208 -17.62 18.14 12.06
N ASP A 209 -18.54 17.61 12.87
CA ASP A 209 -19.35 18.38 13.83
C ASP A 209 -20.05 19.59 13.19
N GLY A 210 -20.60 19.39 11.98
CA GLY A 210 -21.28 20.42 11.20
C GLY A 210 -20.36 21.40 10.46
N VAL A 211 -19.04 21.34 10.67
CA VAL A 211 -18.07 22.20 9.99
C VAL A 211 -17.57 21.50 8.72
N LYS A 212 -17.77 22.14 7.56
CA LYS A 212 -17.23 21.64 6.28
C LYS A 212 -15.69 21.71 6.31
N GLN A 213 -15.04 20.61 5.95
CA GLN A 213 -13.59 20.51 5.87
C GLN A 213 -13.10 20.93 4.49
N ASP A 214 -11.91 21.51 4.43
CA ASP A 214 -11.21 21.71 3.17
C ASP A 214 -10.78 20.36 2.58
N ARG A 215 -10.85 20.25 1.25
CA ARG A 215 -10.36 19.06 0.56
C ARG A 215 -8.84 19.04 0.66
N PRO A 216 -8.25 17.96 1.18
CA PRO A 216 -6.79 17.88 1.29
C PRO A 216 -6.15 17.83 -0.10
N VAL A 217 -4.89 18.26 -0.19
CA VAL A 217 -4.05 18.02 -1.37
C VAL A 217 -3.14 16.84 -1.06
N SER A 218 -3.25 15.77 -1.83
CA SER A 218 -2.43 14.58 -1.68
C SER A 218 -2.14 13.93 -3.03
N LYS A 219 -1.40 12.82 -3.04
CA LYS A 219 -1.17 12.04 -4.27
C LYS A 219 -2.44 11.41 -4.86
N TYR A 220 -3.58 11.53 -4.17
CA TYR A 220 -4.89 11.03 -4.61
C TYR A 220 -5.84 12.14 -5.09
N SER A 221 -5.38 13.39 -5.12
CA SER A 221 -6.11 14.54 -5.69
C SER A 221 -6.32 14.39 -7.18
#